data_AF-A0A965MLD0-F1
#
_entry.id   AF-A0A965MLD0-F1
#
_cell.length_a   1.000
_cell.length_b   1.000
_cell.length_c   1.000
_cell.angle_alpha   90.00
_cell.angle_beta   90.00
_cell.angle_gamma   90.00
#
_symmetry.space_group_name_H-M   'P 1'
#
loop_
_entity.id
_entity.type
_entity.pdbx_description
1 polymer ?
#
loop_
_entity_poly.entity_id
_entity_poly.type
_entity_poly.pdbx_seq_one_letter_code
_entity_poly.pdbx_strand_id
1 'polypeptide(L)' 'MTTITITIADGEDGTIEAEAKLDDNNVLDQPPTAALIVGSYLGANFEQIAKDAFAWFNQSVKQ' A
#
# COMPACT_ATOMS: atom_id res chain seq x y z
N MET A 1 20.02 2.29 -6.61
CA MET A 1 18.74 3.03 -6.62
C MET A 1 17.69 2.04 -6.18
N THR A 2 16.97 2.34 -5.10
CA THR A 2 15.92 1.44 -4.58
C THR A 2 14.59 1.79 -5.24
N THR A 3 13.87 0.77 -5.67
CA THR A 3 12.57 0.90 -6.33
C THR A 3 11.50 0.22 -5.49
N ILE A 4 10.34 0.87 -5.37
CA ILE A 4 9.16 0.27 -4.77
C ILE A 4 8.10 0.13 -5.83
N THR A 5 7.52 -1.05 -5.90
CA THR A 5 6.34 -1.34 -6.71
C THR A 5 5.16 -1.53 -5.78
N ILE A 6 4.11 -0.74 -5.98
CA ILE A 6 2.83 -0.96 -5.31
C ILE A 6 1.87 -1.51 -6.36
N THR A 7 1.30 -2.67 -6.07
CA THR A 7 0.24 -3.28 -6.88
C THR A 7 -1.05 -3.19 -6.09
N ILE A 8 -2.10 -2.69 -6.74
CA ILE A 8 -3.45 -2.61 -6.21
C ILE A 8 -4.34 -3.35 -7.20
N ALA A 9 -5.12 -4.31 -6.70
CA ALA A 9 -6.02 -5.11 -7.50
C ALA A 9 -7.38 -5.25 -6.80
N ASP A 10 -8.42 -5.51 -7.59
CA ASP A 10 -9.69 -5.97 -7.05
C ASP A 10 -9.48 -7.38 -6.49
N GLY A 11 -9.81 -7.57 -5.22
CA GLY A 11 -9.79 -8.86 -4.53
C GLY A 11 -11.14 -9.58 -4.63
N GLU A 12 -11.16 -10.83 -4.18
CA GLU A 12 -12.41 -11.60 -4.10
C GLU A 12 -13.40 -10.93 -3.13
N ASP A 13 -14.70 -11.16 -3.37
CA ASP A 13 -15.80 -10.69 -2.54
C ASP A 13 -15.85 -9.15 -2.30
N GLY A 14 -15.34 -8.37 -3.26
CA GLY A 14 -15.36 -6.91 -3.19
C GLY A 14 -14.34 -6.31 -2.23
N THR A 15 -13.29 -7.08 -1.92
CA THR A 15 -12.12 -6.60 -1.19
C THR A 15 -11.13 -5.90 -2.13
N ILE A 16 -10.21 -5.10 -1.58
CA ILE A 16 -9.04 -4.60 -2.32
C ILE A 16 -7.84 -5.39 -1.84
N GLU A 17 -7.09 -5.95 -2.78
CA GLU A 17 -5.78 -6.52 -2.52
C GLU A 17 -4.70 -5.50 -2.85
N ALA A 18 -3.73 -5.38 -1.94
CA ALA A 18 -2.57 -4.55 -2.20
C ALA A 18 -1.31 -5.17 -1.68
N GLU A 19 -0.27 -5.02 -2.49
CA GLU A 19 1.05 -5.53 -2.20
C GLU A 19 2.07 -4.43 -2.49
N ALA A 20 2.98 -4.21 -1.54
CA ALA A 20 4.15 -3.38 -1.75
C ALA A 20 5.38 -4.29 -1.83
N LYS A 21 6.10 -4.22 -2.96
CA LYS A 21 7.35 -4.96 -3.20
C LYS A 21 8.51 -3.99 -3.34
N LEU A 22 9.66 -4.41 -2.80
CA LEU A 22 10.94 -3.76 -2.99
C LEU A 22 11.74 -4.55 -4.03
N ASP A 23 12.57 -3.87 -4.81
CA ASP A 23 13.45 -4.51 -5.80
C ASP A 23 14.61 -5.29 -5.16
N ASP A 24 15.00 -4.94 -3.93
CA ASP A 24 15.98 -5.64 -3.11
C ASP A 24 15.34 -6.10 -1.79
N ASN A 25 15.46 -7.40 -1.47
CA ASN A 25 14.92 -7.99 -0.25
C ASN A 25 15.77 -7.69 1.00
N ASN A 26 17.04 -7.31 0.84
CA ASN A 26 17.96 -6.98 1.94
C ASN A 26 17.95 -5.48 2.28
N VAL A 27 17.01 -4.75 1.71
CA VAL A 27 17.00 -3.30 1.76
C VAL A 27 16.65 -2.75 3.16
N LEU A 28 16.07 -3.58 4.01
CA LEU A 28 15.83 -3.29 5.43
C LEU A 28 17.13 -3.26 6.26
N ASP A 29 18.20 -3.88 5.79
CA ASP A 29 19.52 -3.89 6.44
C ASP A 29 20.45 -2.78 5.91
N GLN A 30 19.98 -1.98 4.95
CA GLN A 30 20.73 -0.89 4.34
C GLN A 30 20.35 0.46 4.96
N PRO A 31 21.22 1.49 4.83
CA PRO A 31 20.86 2.85 5.25
C PRO A 31 19.54 3.30 4.60
N PRO A 32 18.60 3.87 5.37
CA PRO A 32 17.29 4.22 4.85
C PRO A 32 17.41 5.27 3.73
N THR A 33 16.84 4.95 2.58
CA THR A 33 16.68 5.83 1.43
C THR A 33 15.29 6.46 1.46
N ALA A 34 15.11 7.58 0.76
CA ALA A 34 13.79 8.21 0.64
C ALA A 34 12.73 7.23 0.11
N ALA A 35 13.11 6.35 -0.82
CA ALA A 35 12.25 5.28 -1.29
C ALA A 35 11.82 4.37 -0.13
N LEU A 36 12.76 3.81 0.63
CA LEU A 36 12.45 2.92 1.76
C LEU A 36 11.51 3.54 2.80
N ILE A 37 11.70 4.82 3.10
CA ILE A 37 10.83 5.55 4.02
C ILE A 37 9.41 5.64 3.45
N VAL A 38 9.26 6.02 2.18
CA VAL A 38 7.95 6.13 1.53
C VAL A 38 7.27 4.76 1.38
N GLY A 39 8.01 3.72 1.00
CA GLY A 39 7.48 2.36 0.84
C GLY A 39 7.03 1.73 2.15
N SER A 40 7.81 1.91 3.21
CA SER A 40 7.43 1.43 4.55
C SER A 40 6.18 2.16 5.07
N TYR A 41 6.09 3.47 4.88
CA TYR A 41 4.88 4.23 5.23
C TYR A 41 3.66 3.82 4.39
N LEU A 42 3.82 3.65 3.07
CA LEU A 42 2.72 3.25 2.22
C LEU A 42 2.28 1.82 2.56
N GLY A 43 3.18 0.85 2.64
CA GLY A 43 2.85 -0.53 3.00
C GLY A 43 2.20 -0.64 4.38
N ALA A 44 2.72 0.05 5.40
CA ALA A 44 2.18 0.00 6.77
C ALA A 44 0.80 0.69 6.90
N ASN A 45 0.54 1.72 6.09
CA ASN A 45 -0.72 2.48 6.17
C ASN A 45 -1.72 2.12 5.07
N PHE A 46 -1.34 1.31 4.08
CA PHE A 46 -2.18 1.04 2.90
C PHE A 46 -3.53 0.45 3.31
N GLU A 47 -3.52 -0.53 4.20
CA GLU A 47 -4.73 -1.20 4.68
C GLU A 47 -5.71 -0.21 5.32
N GLN A 48 -5.21 0.70 6.17
CA GLN A 48 -6.04 1.70 6.83
C GLN A 48 -6.57 2.74 5.84
N ILE A 49 -5.73 3.21 4.91
CA ILE A 49 -6.13 4.14 3.84
C ILE A 49 -7.23 3.51 2.96
N ALA A 50 -7.07 2.24 2.59
CA ALA A 50 -8.06 1.51 1.79
C ALA A 50 -9.39 1.34 2.53
N LYS A 51 -9.35 1.02 3.84
CA LYS A 51 -10.55 0.93 4.71
C LYS A 51 -11.28 2.27 4.80
N ASP A 52 -10.55 3.36 5.03
CA ASP A 52 -11.14 4.70 5.14
C ASP A 52 -11.78 5.15 3.82
N ALA A 53 -11.12 4.86 2.68
CA ALA A 53 -11.65 5.15 1.35
C ALA A 53 -12.94 4.37 1.06
N PHE A 54 -12.99 3.08 1.41
CA PHE A 54 -14.21 2.27 1.28
C PHE A 54 -15.34 2.75 2.17
N ALA A 55 -15.04 3.12 3.41
CA ALA A 55 -16.02 3.67 4.34
C ALA A 55 -16.63 4.96 3.77
N TRP A 56 -15.78 5.87 3.27
CA TRP A 56 -16.23 7.09 2.61
C TRP A 56 -17.08 6.80 1.37
N PHE A 57 -16.67 5.90 0.49
CA PHE A 57 -17.40 5.55 -0.74
C PHE A 57 -18.79 4.99 -0.41
N ASN A 58 -18.88 4.06 0.53
CA ASN A 58 -20.15 3.48 0.95
C ASN A 58 -21.09 4.53 1.60
N GLN A 59 -20.55 5.55 2.27
CA GLN A 59 -21.35 6.64 2.85
C GLN A 59 -21.80 7.67 1.80
N SER A 60 -20.98 7.92 0.77
CA SER A 60 -21.16 9.03 -0.17
C SER A 60 -21.88 8.64 -1.46
N VAL A 61 -21.86 7.35 -1.84
CA VAL A 61 -22.35 6.89 -3.15
C VAL A 61 -23.52 5.90 -3.05
N LYS A 62 -23.70 5.21 -1.91
CA LYS A 62 -24.84 4.28 -1.70
C LYS A 62 -26.08 4.93 -1.05
N GLN A 63 -26.15 6.26 -0.97
CA GLN A 63 -27.40 6.97 -0.59
C GLN A 63 -28.31 7.16 -1.80
#